data_AF-A0A8T5NWQ6-F1
#
_entry.id   AF-A0A8T5NWQ6-F1
#
_cell.length_a   1.000
_cell.length_b   1.000
_cell.length_c   1.000
_cell.angle_alpha   90.00
_cell.angle_beta   90.00
_cell.angle_gamma   90.00
#
_symmetry.space_group_name_H-M   'P 1'
#
loop_
_entity.id
_entity.type
_entity.pdbx_description
1 polymer ?
#
loop_
_entity_poly.entity_id
_entity_poly.type
_entity_poly.pdbx_seq_one_letter_code
_entity_poly.pdbx_strand_id
1 'polypeptide(L)'
;YIAKNLVAAGLVDICEVQLAYSIGVAEPTSILIDDFETGKVSSEELSKIVRKEFPIKPADIISVLDLKRPIYADTAAYGHFGRNEFPWENTKKAEKLKKYL
;
A
#
# COMPACT_ATOMS: atom_id res chain seq x y z
N TYR A 1 1.65 3.65 -1.76
CA TYR A 1 2.25 2.95 -0.61
C TYR A 1 2.29 1.43 -0.75
N ILE A 2 1.16 0.71 -0.64
CA ILE A 2 1.15 -0.78 -0.69
C ILE A 2 1.73 -1.30 -2.00
N ALA A 3 1.12 -0.94 -3.14
CA ALA A 3 1.56 -1.35 -4.48
C ALA A 3 3.06 -1.06 -4.70
N LYS A 4 3.47 0.18 -4.41
CA LYS A 4 4.86 0.62 -4.54
C LYS A 4 5.83 -0.22 -3.70
N ASN A 5 5.43 -0.65 -2.49
CA ASN A 5 6.26 -1.52 -1.65
C ASN A 5 6.29 -2.97 -2.16
N LEU A 6 5.18 -3.49 -2.72
CA LEU A 6 5.15 -4.82 -3.34
C LEU A 6 6.08 -4.89 -4.55
N VAL A 7 6.00 -3.90 -5.44
CA VAL A 7 6.87 -3.78 -6.62
C VAL A 7 8.34 -3.56 -6.20
N ALA A 8 8.59 -2.65 -5.26
CA ALA A 8 9.96 -2.42 -4.77
C ALA A 8 10.56 -3.63 -4.03
N ALA A 9 9.73 -4.52 -3.49
CA ALA A 9 10.18 -5.78 -2.91
C ALA A 9 10.50 -6.86 -3.94
N GLY A 10 10.12 -6.66 -5.21
CA GLY A 10 10.26 -7.64 -6.28
C GLY A 10 9.23 -8.78 -6.22
N LEU A 11 8.14 -8.62 -5.45
CA LEU A 11 7.07 -9.63 -5.37
C LEU A 11 6.21 -9.66 -6.63
N VAL A 12 6.12 -8.55 -7.33
CA VAL A 12 5.35 -8.31 -8.57
C VAL A 12 6.09 -7.27 -9.41
N ASP A 13 5.93 -7.29 -10.72
CA ASP A 13 6.46 -6.24 -11.60
C ASP A 13 5.47 -5.07 -11.74
N ILE A 14 4.17 -5.40 -11.75
CA ILE A 14 3.04 -4.45 -11.74
C ILE A 14 1.92 -5.02 -10.87
N CYS A 15 1.18 -4.15 -10.18
CA CYS A 15 -0.05 -4.57 -9.51
C CYS A 15 -1.04 -3.43 -9.30
N GLU A 16 -2.32 -3.77 -9.25
CA GLU A 16 -3.39 -2.95 -8.72
C GLU A 16 -3.72 -3.39 -7.28
N VAL A 17 -3.95 -2.42 -6.40
CA VAL A 17 -4.39 -2.65 -5.01
C VAL A 17 -5.77 -2.03 -4.84
N GLN A 18 -6.76 -2.84 -4.52
CA GLN A 18 -8.11 -2.39 -4.22
C GLN A 18 -8.43 -2.63 -2.74
N LEU A 19 -8.96 -1.59 -2.09
CA LEU A 19 -9.45 -1.63 -0.70
C LEU A 19 -10.92 -1.23 -0.66
N ALA A 20 -11.74 -1.97 0.07
CA ALA A 20 -13.13 -1.60 0.33
C ALA A 20 -13.40 -1.47 1.83
N TYR A 21 -14.21 -0.48 2.22
CA TYR A 21 -14.62 -0.23 3.60
C TYR A 21 -16.13 -0.02 3.66
N SER A 22 -16.74 -0.46 4.76
CA SER A 22 -18.12 -0.11 5.10
C SER A 22 -18.14 1.05 6.09
N ILE A 23 -19.11 1.95 5.96
CA ILE A 23 -19.31 3.06 6.90
C ILE A 23 -19.40 2.52 8.33
N GLY A 24 -18.60 3.07 9.24
CA GLY A 24 -18.57 2.67 10.65
C GLY A 24 -17.71 1.44 10.97
N VAL A 25 -17.08 0.80 9.97
CA VAL A 25 -16.22 -0.37 10.18
C VAL A 25 -14.76 0.00 9.93
N ALA A 26 -13.90 -0.21 10.93
CA ALA A 26 -12.48 0.13 10.84
C ALA A 26 -11.67 -0.85 9.96
N GLU A 27 -12.04 -2.14 10.01
CA GLU A 27 -11.43 -3.17 9.16
C GLU A 27 -11.95 -3.07 7.72
N PRO A 28 -11.09 -3.24 6.71
CA PRO A 28 -11.55 -3.30 5.32
C PRO A 28 -12.39 -4.57 5.10
N THR A 29 -13.49 -4.40 4.36
CA THR A 29 -14.37 -5.49 3.95
C THR A 29 -13.70 -6.38 2.91
N SER A 30 -12.88 -5.81 2.02
CA SER A 30 -12.05 -6.56 1.08
C SER A 30 -10.71 -5.89 0.82
N ILE A 31 -9.73 -6.73 0.49
CA ILE A 31 -8.41 -6.36 -0.03
C ILE A 31 -8.19 -7.27 -1.22
N LEU A 32 -8.06 -6.69 -2.40
CA LEU A 32 -7.79 -7.42 -3.63
C LEU A 32 -6.50 -6.89 -4.24
N ILE A 33 -5.65 -7.82 -4.67
CA ILE A 33 -4.46 -7.54 -5.46
C ILE A 33 -4.65 -8.21 -6.82
N ASP A 34 -4.52 -7.42 -7.88
CA ASP A 34 -4.34 -7.92 -9.25
C ASP A 34 -2.89 -7.66 -9.63
N ASP A 35 -2.13 -8.73 -9.89
CA ASP A 35 -0.71 -8.68 -10.24
C ASP A 35 -0.47 -8.77 -11.75
N PHE A 36 -1.55 -8.84 -12.56
CA PHE A 36 -1.48 -8.94 -14.02
C PHE A 36 -0.51 -10.05 -14.49
N GLU A 37 -0.52 -11.18 -13.78
CA GLU A 37 0.34 -12.35 -14.05
C GLU A 37 1.86 -12.09 -13.91
N THR A 38 2.25 -11.05 -13.17
CA THR A 38 3.67 -10.72 -12.92
C THR A 38 4.18 -11.13 -11.54
N GLY A 39 3.30 -11.69 -10.69
CA GLY A 39 3.64 -12.08 -9.33
C GLY A 39 4.60 -13.27 -9.24
N LYS A 40 5.51 -13.18 -8.27
CA LYS A 40 6.33 -14.32 -7.81
C LYS A 40 5.55 -15.27 -6.90
N VAL A 41 4.46 -14.78 -6.32
CA VAL A 41 3.49 -15.53 -5.52
C VAL A 41 2.08 -15.18 -6.01
N SER A 42 1.09 -16.03 -5.72
CA SER A 42 -0.28 -15.82 -6.20
C SER A 42 -0.90 -14.53 -5.65
N SER A 43 -1.84 -13.93 -6.39
CA SER A 43 -2.54 -12.71 -5.99
C SER A 43 -3.37 -12.90 -4.69
N GLU A 44 -3.83 -14.12 -4.42
CA GLU A 44 -4.44 -14.48 -3.14
C GLU A 44 -3.42 -14.40 -1.99
N GLU A 45 -2.21 -14.92 -2.20
CA GLU A 45 -1.13 -14.85 -1.20
C GLU A 45 -0.66 -13.41 -1.01
N LEU A 46 -0.55 -12.61 -2.08
CA LEU A 46 -0.28 -11.17 -1.98
C LEU A 46 -1.33 -10.46 -1.12
N SER A 47 -2.61 -10.79 -1.29
CA SER A 47 -3.69 -10.22 -0.49
C SER A 47 -3.55 -10.57 1.00
N LYS A 48 -3.15 -11.80 1.32
CA LYS A 48 -2.84 -12.25 2.70
C LYS A 48 -1.62 -11.53 3.28
N ILE A 49 -0.55 -11.41 2.50
CA ILE A 49 0.67 -10.67 2.87
C ILE A 49 0.31 -9.21 3.17
N VAL A 50 -0.50 -8.58 2.32
CA VAL A 50 -0.93 -7.18 2.52
C VAL A 50 -1.72 -7.03 3.81
N ARG A 51 -2.71 -7.90 4.06
CA ARG A 51 -3.51 -7.90 5.30
C ARG A 51 -2.64 -8.09 6.55
N LYS A 52 -1.62 -8.95 6.47
CA LYS A 52 -0.73 -9.28 7.58
C LYS A 52 0.27 -8.17 7.88
N GLU A 53 0.86 -7.59 6.84
CA GLU A 53 1.96 -6.67 7.00
C GLU A 53 1.48 -5.23 7.15
N PHE A 54 0.46 -4.80 6.41
CA PHE A 54 -0.01 -3.42 6.36
C PHE A 54 -1.16 -3.16 7.31
N PRO A 55 -0.99 -2.24 8.27
CA PRO A 55 -2.09 -1.83 9.12
C PRO A 55 -2.94 -0.83 8.32
N ILE A 56 -4.13 -1.26 7.94
CA ILE A 56 -5.01 -0.60 6.97
C ILE A 56 -6.33 -0.17 7.61
N LYS A 57 -6.36 -0.03 8.93
CA LYS A 57 -7.43 0.73 9.59
C LYS A 57 -7.22 2.20 9.34
N PRO A 58 -8.28 3.03 9.23
CA PRO A 58 -8.14 4.47 9.05
C PRO A 58 -7.19 5.14 10.05
N ALA A 59 -7.29 4.78 11.34
CA ALA A 59 -6.42 5.31 12.39
C ALA A 59 -4.94 4.90 12.21
N ASP A 60 -4.70 3.67 11.77
CA ASP A 60 -3.34 3.18 11.54
C ASP A 60 -2.72 3.80 10.30
N ILE A 61 -3.49 4.02 9.22
CA ILE A 61 -3.04 4.72 8.02
C ILE A 61 -2.58 6.13 8.40
N ILE A 62 -3.38 6.85 9.21
CA ILE A 62 -3.04 8.18 9.71
C ILE A 62 -1.74 8.16 10.52
N SER A 63 -1.59 7.18 11.41
CA SER A 63 -0.41 7.05 12.29
C SER A 63 0.85 6.69 11.51
N VAL A 64 0.80 5.65 10.68
CA VAL A 64 1.96 5.14 9.92
C VAL A 64 2.49 6.14 8.90
N LEU A 65 1.60 6.89 8.25
CA LEU A 65 1.98 7.89 7.25
C LEU A 65 2.13 9.30 7.85
N ASP A 66 1.90 9.47 9.15
CA ASP A 66 1.95 10.74 9.86
C ASP A 66 1.17 11.85 9.12
N LEU A 67 -0.13 11.61 8.94
CA LEU A 67 -1.01 12.41 8.07
C LEU A 67 -1.60 13.66 8.73
N LYS A 68 -1.48 13.83 10.05
CA LYS A 68 -2.05 14.99 10.77
C LYS A 68 -1.09 16.19 10.73
N ARG A 69 -0.68 16.60 9.53
CA ARG A 69 0.26 17.68 9.27
C ARG A 69 -0.16 18.50 8.04
N PRO A 70 0.27 19.76 7.91
CA PRO A 70 -0.07 20.61 6.76
C PRO A 70 0.77 20.26 5.51
N ILE A 71 0.62 19.03 4.99
CA ILE A 71 1.41 18.51 3.84
C ILE A 71 0.62 18.46 2.52
N TYR A 72 -0.66 18.83 2.54
CA TYR A 72 -1.56 18.58 1.41
C TYR A 72 -1.52 19.66 0.32
N ALA A 73 -1.09 20.88 0.64
CA ALA A 73 -1.02 21.96 -0.34
C ALA A 73 -0.11 21.58 -1.52
N ASP A 74 1.03 20.95 -1.24
CA ASP A 74 1.99 20.50 -2.25
C ASP A 74 1.43 19.39 -3.15
N THR A 75 0.38 18.69 -2.72
CA THR A 75 -0.28 17.62 -3.51
C THR A 75 -1.25 18.17 -4.57
N ALA A 76 -1.65 19.44 -4.48
CA ALA A 76 -2.73 20.02 -5.29
C ALA A 76 -2.38 20.24 -6.77
N ALA A 77 -1.10 20.11 -7.14
CA ALA A 77 -0.64 20.21 -8.52
C ALA A 77 0.41 19.13 -8.81
N TYR A 78 0.57 18.80 -10.09
CA TYR A 78 1.59 17.86 -10.60
C TYR A 78 1.48 16.42 -10.06
N GLY A 79 0.31 16.05 -9.53
CA GLY A 79 -0.01 14.69 -9.10
C GLY A 79 0.33 14.40 -7.64
N HIS A 80 -0.41 13.46 -7.05
CA HIS A 80 -0.25 12.99 -5.68
C HIS A 80 0.81 11.89 -5.53
N PHE A 81 1.16 11.20 -6.62
CA PHE A 81 2.04 10.03 -6.62
C PHE A 81 3.29 10.27 -7.48
N GLY A 82 4.34 9.47 -7.26
CA GLY A 82 5.60 9.55 -8.00
C GLY A 82 6.56 10.64 -7.50
N ARG A 83 6.27 11.25 -6.35
CA ARG A 83 6.97 12.41 -5.79
C ARG A 83 7.54 12.11 -4.39
N ASN A 84 8.86 12.07 -4.27
CA ASN A 84 9.56 11.50 -3.10
C ASN A 84 9.31 12.22 -1.76
N GLU A 85 8.77 13.44 -1.78
CA GLU A 85 8.42 14.22 -0.59
C GLU A 85 7.22 13.67 0.20
N PHE A 86 6.40 12.79 -0.39
CA PHE A 86 5.19 12.30 0.27
C PHE A 86 5.39 10.99 1.05
N PRO A 87 4.76 10.84 2.23
CA PRO A 87 4.98 9.68 3.09
C PRO A 87 4.55 8.36 2.43
N TRP A 88 3.50 8.37 1.60
CA TRP A 88 3.02 7.18 0.89
C TRP A 88 3.90 6.73 -0.28
N GLU A 89 4.90 7.52 -0.65
CA GLU A 89 5.91 7.18 -1.67
C GLU A 89 7.10 6.42 -1.09
N ASN A 90 7.19 6.31 0.23
CA ASN A 90 8.25 5.58 0.91
C ASN A 90 8.12 4.05 0.74
N THR A 91 9.22 3.39 0.41
CA THR A 91 9.30 1.93 0.17
C THR A 91 10.12 1.16 1.22
N LYS A 92 10.36 1.73 2.41
CA LYS A 92 11.15 1.07 3.49
C LYS A 92 10.62 -0.31 3.88
N LYS A 93 9.33 -0.55 3.67
CA LYS A 93 8.71 -1.83 4.01
C LYS A 93 9.05 -2.94 3.01
N ALA A 94 9.50 -2.58 1.81
CA ALA A 94 9.92 -3.53 0.79
C ALA A 94 10.96 -4.53 1.31
N GLU A 95 11.94 -4.06 2.10
CA GLU A 95 12.95 -4.95 2.71
C GLU A 95 12.32 -6.04 3.58
N LYS A 96 11.31 -5.70 4.37
CA LYS A 96 10.57 -6.67 5.19
C LYS A 96 9.76 -7.64 4.32
N LEU A 97 9.28 -7.19 3.16
CA LEU A 97 8.45 -8.00 2.26
C LEU A 97 9.26 -9.01 1.44
N LYS A 98 10.56 -8.78 1.22
CA LYS A 98 11.44 -9.73 0.51
C LYS A 98 11.50 -11.12 1.16
N LYS A 99 11.14 -11.26 2.44
CA LYS A 99 11.05 -12.57 3.11
C LYS A 99 9.95 -13.49 2.55
N TYR A 100 9.08 -12.98 1.69
CA TYR A 100 8.00 -13.71 1.02
C TYR A 100 8.37 -14.13 -0.42
N LEU A 101 9.59 -13.84 -0.86
CA LEU A 101 10.22 -14.44 -2.05
C LEU A 101 10.84 -15.79 -1.68
#